data_AF-A0A453RY45-F1
#
_entry.id   AF-A0A453RY45-F1
#
_cell.length_a   1.000
_cell.length_b   1.000
_cell.length_c   1.000
_cell.angle_alpha   90.00
_cell.angle_beta   90.00
_cell.angle_gamma   90.00
#
_symmetry.space_group_name_H-M   'P 1'
#
loop_
_entity.id
_entity.type
_entity.pdbx_description
1 polymer ?
#
loop_
_entity_poly.entity_id
_entity_poly.type
_entity_poly.pdbx_seq_one_letter_code
_entity_poly.pdbx_strand_id
1 'polypeptide(L)'
;MATSTSTSGGGGARPWRTALLTLRDESVASPSPPALLALLRRLLLPPSSPSLAASAAALSPHEVGSDVAFLAEKAAAAAPCAGAADALRGVCHLIREVMCKTNTEIDSSGWLAVLTFLHELVKCSVEGACLKGHCDRTSALNTLSDCLQILRLD
;
A
#
# COMPACT_ATOMS: atom_id res chain seq x y z
N MET A 1 44.72 6.29 -11.32
CA MET A 1 43.56 5.69 -10.63
C MET A 1 42.33 6.44 -11.09
N ALA A 2 41.55 5.85 -12.00
CA ALA A 2 40.27 6.41 -12.42
C ALA A 2 39.20 5.89 -11.46
N THR A 3 38.51 6.81 -10.78
CA THR A 3 37.33 6.53 -9.97
C THR A 3 36.19 6.13 -10.90
N SER A 4 35.90 4.83 -10.94
CA SER A 4 34.69 4.29 -11.56
C SER A 4 33.49 4.84 -10.82
N THR A 5 32.84 5.85 -11.41
CA THR A 5 31.56 6.35 -10.94
C THR A 5 30.50 5.39 -11.50
N SER A 6 30.05 4.44 -10.68
CA SER A 6 28.95 3.54 -11.01
C SER A 6 27.61 4.26 -10.86
N THR A 7 27.30 5.16 -11.79
CA THR A 7 25.93 5.62 -12.03
C THR A 7 25.26 4.70 -13.03
N SER A 8 24.67 3.62 -12.55
CA SER A 8 23.79 2.77 -13.35
C SER A 8 22.83 2.00 -12.44
N GLY A 9 21.67 2.61 -12.15
CA GLY A 9 20.58 1.96 -11.40
C GLY A 9 19.51 2.90 -10.83
N GLY A 10 19.81 4.19 -10.64
CA GLY A 10 18.96 5.10 -9.87
C GLY A 10 17.62 5.53 -10.50
N GLY A 11 17.42 5.30 -11.80
CA GLY A 11 16.21 5.78 -12.51
C GLY A 11 14.96 4.96 -12.24
N GLY A 12 15.10 3.64 -12.08
CA GLY A 12 13.97 2.70 -11.98
C GLY A 12 13.20 2.84 -10.67
N ALA A 13 13.90 3.05 -9.56
CA ALA A 13 13.32 3.19 -8.21
C ALA A 13 12.81 4.59 -7.87
N ARG A 14 13.23 5.62 -8.63
CA ARG A 14 12.95 7.02 -8.33
C ARG A 14 11.45 7.31 -8.17
N PRO A 15 10.55 6.81 -9.03
CA PRO A 15 9.10 7.04 -8.88
C PRO A 15 8.56 6.51 -7.54
N TRP A 16 8.95 5.31 -7.14
CA TRP A 16 8.55 4.71 -5.86
C TRP A 16 9.05 5.54 -4.68
N ARG A 17 10.36 5.79 -4.62
CA ARG A 17 10.96 6.55 -3.51
C ARG A 17 10.36 7.95 -3.39
N THR A 18 10.17 8.66 -4.50
CA THR A 18 9.58 9.99 -4.47
C THR A 18 8.14 9.96 -3.95
N ALA A 19 7.30 9.03 -4.43
CA ALA A 19 5.92 8.93 -3.97
C ALA A 19 5.81 8.61 -2.47
N LEU A 20 6.63 7.68 -1.98
CA LEU A 20 6.65 7.28 -0.56
C LEU A 20 7.21 8.37 0.34
N LEU A 21 8.26 9.08 -0.09
CA LEU A 21 8.79 10.24 0.63
C LEU A 21 7.76 11.36 0.70
N THR A 22 7.11 11.71 -0.41
CA THR A 22 6.02 12.72 -0.41
C THR A 22 4.87 12.30 0.51
N LEU A 23 4.44 11.04 0.47
CA LEU A 23 3.43 10.52 1.39
C LEU A 23 3.87 10.67 2.85
N ARG A 24 5.12 10.35 3.17
CA ARG A 24 5.70 10.46 4.51
C ARG A 24 5.71 11.91 4.99
N ASP A 25 6.27 12.82 4.21
CA ASP A 25 6.39 14.23 4.56
C ASP A 25 5.01 14.87 4.77
N GLU A 26 4.07 14.62 3.86
CA GLU A 26 2.72 15.17 3.97
C GLU A 26 1.90 14.52 5.11
N SER A 27 2.13 13.24 5.41
CA SER A 27 1.47 12.57 6.54
C SER A 27 1.92 13.13 7.91
N VAL A 28 3.17 13.58 8.00
CA VAL A 28 3.70 14.24 9.20
C VAL A 28 3.14 15.66 9.31
N ALA A 29 3.01 16.36 8.18
CA ALA A 29 2.44 17.71 8.15
C ALA A 29 0.93 17.71 8.47
N SER A 30 0.19 16.68 8.05
CA SER A 30 -1.25 16.56 8.30
C SER A 30 -1.64 15.14 8.72
N PRO A 31 -1.52 14.79 10.01
CA PRO A 31 -1.72 13.42 10.49
C PRO A 31 -3.20 13.03 10.62
N SER A 32 -4.14 13.88 10.20
CA SER A 32 -5.57 13.60 10.36
C SER A 32 -6.02 12.46 9.41
N PRO A 33 -6.91 11.55 9.86
CA PRO A 33 -7.41 10.46 9.01
C PRO A 33 -7.97 10.92 7.64
N PRO A 34 -8.73 12.02 7.53
CA PRO A 34 -9.20 12.50 6.23
C PRO A 34 -8.07 12.99 5.31
N ALA A 35 -7.03 13.61 5.86
CA ALA A 35 -5.86 14.04 5.09
C ALA A 35 -5.06 12.83 4.59
N LEU A 36 -4.88 11.80 5.43
CA LEU A 36 -4.27 10.53 5.02
C LEU A 36 -5.07 9.85 3.91
N LEU A 37 -6.41 9.84 4.01
CA LEU A 37 -7.24 9.29 2.94
C LEU A 37 -7.07 10.05 1.61
N ALA A 38 -7.00 11.38 1.65
CA ALA A 38 -6.74 12.19 0.46
C ALA A 38 -5.35 11.92 -0.15
N LEU A 39 -4.35 11.71 0.70
CA LEU A 39 -2.99 11.32 0.30
C LEU A 39 -2.96 9.95 -0.38
N LEU A 40 -3.59 8.94 0.21
CA LEU A 40 -3.66 7.60 -0.37
C LEU A 40 -4.39 7.60 -1.71
N ARG A 41 -5.49 8.36 -1.83
CA ARG A 41 -6.17 8.52 -3.12
C ARG A 41 -5.24 9.14 -4.17
N ARG A 42 -4.46 10.16 -3.82
CA ARG A 42 -3.46 10.76 -4.73
C ARG A 42 -2.41 9.76 -5.17
N LEU A 43 -1.91 8.91 -4.26
CA LEU A 43 -0.95 7.85 -4.59
C LEU A 43 -1.51 6.85 -5.62
N LEU A 44 -2.81 6.55 -5.54
CA LEU A 44 -3.48 5.53 -6.37
C LEU A 44 -3.93 6.07 -7.74
N LEU A 45 -4.03 7.39 -7.93
CA LEU A 45 -4.46 7.98 -9.20
C LEU A 45 -3.48 7.63 -10.35
N PRO A 46 -3.97 7.20 -11.52
CA PRO A 46 -3.14 7.06 -12.73
C PRO A 46 -2.50 8.41 -13.10
N PRO A 47 -1.24 8.44 -13.60
CA PRO A 47 -0.46 7.34 -14.16
C PRO A 47 0.38 6.54 -13.15
N SER A 48 0.18 6.75 -11.85
CA SER A 48 1.07 6.25 -10.79
C SER A 48 1.08 4.71 -10.69
N SER A 49 -0.03 4.01 -10.83
CA SER A 49 -0.21 2.65 -10.27
C SER A 49 0.66 1.53 -10.88
N PRO A 50 0.59 1.20 -12.19
CA PRO A 50 1.34 0.07 -12.76
C PRO A 50 2.84 0.34 -12.92
N SER A 51 3.22 1.63 -13.06
CA SER A 51 4.63 2.05 -13.13
C SER A 51 5.30 2.06 -11.76
N LEU A 52 4.54 2.32 -10.69
CA LEU A 52 5.08 2.50 -9.34
C LEU A 52 5.42 1.15 -8.70
N ALA A 53 4.55 0.13 -8.81
CA ALA A 53 4.87 -1.21 -8.32
C ALA A 53 6.08 -1.83 -9.05
N ALA A 54 6.22 -1.56 -10.36
CA ALA A 54 7.42 -1.97 -11.11
C ALA A 54 8.69 -1.26 -10.63
N SER A 55 8.59 0.03 -10.26
CA SER A 55 9.70 0.78 -9.66
C SER A 55 10.18 0.22 -8.32
N ALA A 56 9.31 -0.40 -7.53
CA ALA A 56 9.68 -1.04 -6.27
C ALA A 56 10.68 -2.20 -6.46
N ALA A 57 10.64 -2.90 -7.60
CA ALA A 57 11.55 -4.01 -7.89
C ALA A 57 13.02 -3.61 -8.05
N ALA A 58 13.31 -2.31 -8.17
CA ALA A 58 14.67 -1.77 -8.18
C ALA A 58 15.22 -1.46 -6.77
N LEU A 59 14.47 -1.79 -5.71
CA LEU A 59 14.86 -1.57 -4.31
C LEU A 59 15.33 -2.87 -3.64
N SER A 60 15.97 -2.75 -2.48
CA SER A 60 16.30 -3.93 -1.68
C SER A 60 15.04 -4.52 -1.03
N PRO A 61 14.99 -5.85 -0.80
CA PRO A 61 13.91 -6.53 -0.08
C PRO A 61 13.44 -5.84 1.20
N HIS A 62 14.40 -5.39 2.02
CA HIS A 62 14.15 -4.72 3.29
C HIS A 62 13.57 -3.30 3.10
N GLU A 63 14.04 -2.56 2.11
CA GLU A 63 13.52 -1.21 1.80
C GLU A 63 12.06 -1.32 1.36
N VAL A 64 11.74 -2.27 0.46
CA VAL A 64 10.36 -2.52 0.03
C VAL A 64 9.48 -2.97 1.19
N GLY A 65 9.97 -3.90 2.04
CA GLY A 65 9.21 -4.39 3.18
C GLY A 65 8.87 -3.27 4.17
N SER A 66 9.82 -2.37 4.45
CA SER A 66 9.60 -1.19 5.29
C SER A 66 8.57 -0.24 4.70
N ASP A 67 8.62 -0.01 3.38
CA ASP A 67 7.66 0.85 2.68
C ASP A 67 6.26 0.23 2.64
N VAL A 68 6.15 -1.09 2.48
CA VAL A 68 4.87 -1.84 2.56
C VAL A 68 4.26 -1.70 3.95
N ALA A 69 5.05 -1.91 5.00
CA ALA A 69 4.59 -1.73 6.38
C ALA A 69 4.10 -0.30 6.64
N PHE A 70 4.85 0.71 6.18
CA PHE A 70 4.46 2.11 6.28
C PHE A 70 3.15 2.41 5.53
N LEU A 71 2.98 1.90 4.31
CA LEU A 71 1.74 2.06 3.54
C LEU A 71 0.54 1.44 4.25
N ALA A 72 0.71 0.23 4.78
CA ALA A 72 -0.32 -0.45 5.56
C ALA A 72 -0.72 0.37 6.80
N GLU A 73 0.25 0.90 7.54
CA GLU A 73 0.00 1.74 8.71
C GLU A 73 -0.84 2.98 8.36
N LYS A 74 -0.48 3.70 7.29
CA LYS A 74 -1.22 4.90 6.87
C LYS A 74 -2.60 4.58 6.32
N ALA A 75 -2.76 3.44 5.65
CA ALA A 75 -4.06 2.96 5.21
C ALA A 75 -4.96 2.58 6.39
N ALA A 76 -4.45 1.85 7.38
CA ALA A 76 -5.19 1.53 8.59
C ALA A 76 -5.65 2.80 9.34
N ALA A 77 -4.78 3.81 9.45
CA ALA A 77 -5.12 5.09 10.08
C ALA A 77 -6.20 5.88 9.32
N ALA A 78 -6.31 5.70 8.00
CA ALA A 78 -7.34 6.33 7.17
C ALA A 78 -8.69 5.60 7.20
N ALA A 79 -8.73 4.34 7.65
CA ALA A 79 -9.90 3.46 7.58
C ALA A 79 -11.18 3.99 8.25
N PRO A 80 -11.13 4.73 9.39
CA PRO A 80 -12.33 5.29 10.00
C PRO A 80 -13.08 6.32 9.14
N CYS A 81 -12.48 6.80 8.04
CA CYS A 81 -13.09 7.82 7.21
C CYS A 81 -14.21 7.26 6.32
N ALA A 82 -15.29 8.03 6.19
CA ALA A 82 -16.35 7.71 5.25
C ALA A 82 -15.81 7.64 3.80
N GLY A 83 -16.16 6.55 3.09
CA GLY A 83 -15.68 6.30 1.73
C GLY A 83 -14.21 5.89 1.62
N ALA A 84 -13.59 5.42 2.70
CA ALA A 84 -12.21 4.90 2.67
C ALA A 84 -12.09 3.59 1.88
N ALA A 85 -13.15 2.79 1.77
CA ALA A 85 -13.13 1.43 1.22
C ALA A 85 -12.42 1.30 -0.14
N ASP A 86 -12.69 2.20 -1.09
CA ASP A 86 -12.06 2.14 -2.43
C ASP A 86 -10.57 2.44 -2.38
N ALA A 87 -10.16 3.40 -1.54
CA ALA A 87 -8.75 3.73 -1.35
C ALA A 87 -8.01 2.59 -0.64
N LEU A 88 -8.61 2.01 0.41
CA LEU A 88 -8.03 0.85 1.11
C LEU A 88 -7.89 -0.34 0.15
N ARG A 89 -8.88 -0.61 -0.70
CA ARG A 89 -8.80 -1.67 -1.71
C ARG A 89 -7.68 -1.40 -2.72
N GLY A 90 -7.54 -0.15 -3.17
CA GLY A 90 -6.44 0.25 -4.04
C GLY A 90 -5.05 0.05 -3.40
N VAL A 91 -4.91 0.39 -2.11
CA VAL A 91 -3.67 0.13 -1.36
C VAL A 91 -3.40 -1.36 -1.22
N CYS A 92 -4.43 -2.17 -0.96
CA CYS A 92 -4.32 -3.64 -0.89
C CYS A 92 -3.80 -4.22 -2.20
N HIS A 93 -4.36 -3.80 -3.34
CA HIS A 93 -3.88 -4.21 -4.65
C HIS A 93 -2.43 -3.77 -4.92
N LEU A 94 -2.07 -2.54 -4.54
CA LEU A 94 -0.70 -2.03 -4.69
C LEU A 94 0.30 -2.86 -3.86
N ILE A 95 0.00 -3.12 -2.59
CA ILE A 95 0.83 -3.96 -1.71
C ILE A 95 1.00 -5.35 -2.32
N ARG A 96 -0.10 -5.99 -2.72
CA ARG A 96 -0.05 -7.30 -3.38
C ARG A 96 0.80 -7.28 -4.64
N GLU A 97 0.64 -6.28 -5.50
CA GLU A 97 1.41 -6.16 -6.74
C GLU A 97 2.91 -6.01 -6.47
N VAL A 98 3.28 -5.21 -5.48
CA VAL A 98 4.67 -5.01 -5.05
C VAL A 98 5.24 -6.30 -4.47
N MET A 99 4.54 -6.96 -3.55
CA MET A 99 4.96 -8.22 -2.94
C MET A 99 5.06 -9.36 -3.95
N CYS A 100 4.19 -9.41 -4.97
CA CYS A 100 4.32 -10.40 -6.04
C CYS A 100 5.53 -10.15 -6.95
N LYS A 101 5.96 -8.90 -7.11
CA LYS A 101 7.06 -8.52 -8.02
C LYS A 101 8.41 -8.45 -7.34
N THR A 102 8.44 -8.49 -6.00
CA THR A 102 9.65 -8.28 -5.20
C THR A 102 9.75 -9.34 -4.12
N ASN A 103 10.96 -9.79 -3.82
CA ASN A 103 11.18 -10.75 -2.74
C ASN A 103 11.21 -10.00 -1.39
N THR A 104 10.08 -9.43 -0.97
CA THR A 104 9.98 -8.54 0.20
C THR A 104 10.39 -9.22 1.49
N GLU A 105 11.19 -8.54 2.31
CA GLU A 105 11.50 -8.96 3.67
C GLU A 105 10.75 -8.04 4.64
N ILE A 106 9.73 -8.57 5.32
CA ILE A 106 8.92 -7.83 6.29
C ILE A 106 9.20 -8.40 7.67
N ASP A 107 9.58 -7.52 8.61
CA ASP A 107 9.79 -7.91 10.00
C ASP A 107 8.46 -8.11 10.75
N SER A 108 8.52 -8.60 12.00
CA SER A 108 7.30 -8.90 12.78
C SER A 108 6.43 -7.65 13.01
N SER A 109 7.04 -6.48 13.20
CA SER A 109 6.31 -5.21 13.33
C SER A 109 5.63 -4.79 12.03
N GLY A 110 6.28 -4.99 10.89
CA GLY A 110 5.73 -4.70 9.57
C GLY A 110 4.57 -5.63 9.24
N TRP A 111 4.68 -6.91 9.57
CA TRP A 111 3.58 -7.86 9.42
C TRP A 111 2.38 -7.49 10.29
N LEU A 112 2.61 -7.03 11.52
CA LEU A 112 1.52 -6.52 12.37
C LEU A 112 0.81 -5.32 11.73
N ALA A 113 1.55 -4.39 11.11
CA ALA A 113 0.96 -3.26 10.40
C ALA A 113 0.11 -3.74 9.20
N VAL A 114 0.62 -4.68 8.40
CA VAL A 114 -0.12 -5.30 7.29
C VAL A 114 -1.39 -5.97 7.79
N LEU A 115 -1.31 -6.82 8.83
CA LEU A 115 -2.46 -7.51 9.40
C LEU A 115 -3.52 -6.54 9.96
N THR A 116 -3.08 -5.48 10.63
CA THR A 116 -3.97 -4.43 11.15
C THR A 116 -4.71 -3.73 10.01
N PHE A 117 -4.00 -3.40 8.94
CA PHE A 117 -4.61 -2.84 7.74
C PHE A 117 -5.63 -3.78 7.09
N LEU A 118 -5.27 -5.06 6.90
CA LEU A 118 -6.18 -6.04 6.30
C LEU A 118 -7.43 -6.24 7.16
N HIS A 119 -7.29 -6.24 8.49
CA HIS A 119 -8.42 -6.27 9.42
C HIS A 119 -9.36 -5.08 9.21
N GLU A 120 -8.82 -3.85 9.17
CA GLU A 120 -9.63 -2.64 8.95
C GLU A 120 -10.29 -2.63 7.56
N LEU A 121 -9.59 -3.08 6.52
CA LEU A 121 -10.13 -3.21 5.17
C LEU A 121 -11.32 -4.19 5.13
N VAL A 122 -11.20 -5.35 5.79
CA VAL A 122 -12.30 -6.31 5.89
C VAL A 122 -13.46 -5.71 6.68
N LYS A 123 -13.19 -5.05 7.81
CA LYS A 123 -14.21 -4.39 8.61
C LYS A 123 -14.99 -3.35 7.80
N CYS A 124 -14.28 -2.44 7.11
CA CYS A 124 -14.88 -1.44 6.23
C CYS A 124 -15.70 -2.06 5.09
N SER A 125 -15.24 -3.20 4.54
CA SER A 125 -15.94 -3.89 3.46
C SER A 125 -17.21 -4.58 3.93
N VAL A 126 -17.19 -5.19 5.11
CA VAL A 126 -18.35 -5.89 5.71
C VAL A 126 -19.40 -4.89 6.20
N GLU A 127 -18.98 -3.82 6.88
CA GLU A 127 -19.87 -2.73 7.30
C GLU A 127 -20.56 -2.08 6.10
N GLY A 128 -19.81 -1.81 5.03
CA GLY A 128 -20.35 -1.32 3.76
C GLY A 128 -21.36 -2.30 3.12
N ALA A 129 -21.06 -3.60 3.14
CA ALA A 129 -21.92 -4.63 2.56
C ALA A 129 -23.23 -4.86 3.34
N CYS A 130 -23.20 -4.75 4.67
CA CYS A 130 -24.39 -4.85 5.52
C CYS A 130 -25.39 -3.71 5.27
N LEU A 131 -24.91 -2.53 4.89
CA LEU A 131 -25.75 -1.35 4.65
C LEU A 131 -26.31 -1.27 3.23
N LYS A 132 -25.72 -1.97 2.25
CA LYS A 132 -25.90 -1.60 0.83
C LYS A 132 -26.21 -2.75 -0.15
N GLY A 133 -26.30 -4.00 0.33
CA GLY A 133 -26.98 -5.10 -0.38
C GLY A 133 -26.05 -6.07 -1.13
N HIS A 134 -26.62 -6.88 -2.05
CA HIS A 134 -25.97 -8.10 -2.59
C HIS A 134 -24.70 -7.85 -3.42
N CYS A 135 -24.61 -6.72 -4.15
CA CYS A 135 -23.43 -6.38 -4.98
C CYS A 135 -22.18 -6.10 -4.12
N ASP A 136 -22.38 -5.51 -2.93
CA ASP A 136 -21.31 -5.23 -1.99
C ASP A 136 -20.81 -6.50 -1.26
N ARG A 137 -21.64 -7.55 -1.17
CA ARG A 137 -21.21 -8.85 -0.63
C ARG A 137 -20.17 -9.51 -1.54
N THR A 138 -20.33 -9.44 -2.86
CA THR A 138 -19.35 -9.94 -3.82
C THR A 138 -18.05 -9.13 -3.75
N SER A 139 -18.15 -7.81 -3.61
CA SER A 139 -16.98 -6.95 -3.48
C SER A 139 -16.21 -7.23 -2.18
N ALA A 140 -16.89 -7.51 -1.06
CA ALA A 140 -16.29 -7.92 0.20
C ALA A 140 -15.61 -9.29 0.12
N LEU A 141 -16.21 -10.27 -0.57
CA LEU A 141 -15.59 -11.57 -0.81
C LEU A 141 -14.32 -11.48 -1.67
N ASN A 142 -14.32 -10.62 -2.69
CA ASN A 142 -13.12 -10.36 -3.50
C ASN A 142 -12.02 -9.72 -2.63
N THR A 143 -12.37 -8.74 -1.80
CA THR A 143 -11.42 -8.14 -0.84
C THR A 143 -10.81 -9.20 0.09
N LEU A 144 -11.63 -10.10 0.64
CA LEU A 144 -11.16 -11.21 1.47
C LEU A 144 -10.20 -12.14 0.70
N SER A 145 -10.51 -12.43 -0.57
CA SER A 145 -9.64 -13.23 -1.44
C SER A 145 -8.28 -12.56 -1.65
N ASP A 146 -8.27 -11.24 -1.89
CA ASP A 146 -7.04 -10.47 -2.05
C ASP A 146 -6.21 -10.46 -0.75
N CYS A 147 -6.84 -10.27 0.41
CA CYS A 147 -6.18 -10.36 1.71
C CYS A 147 -5.52 -11.74 1.92
N LEU A 148 -6.23 -12.83 1.58
CA LEU A 148 -5.71 -14.19 1.70
C LEU A 148 -4.54 -14.47 0.75
N GLN A 149 -4.49 -13.81 -0.41
CA GLN A 149 -3.38 -13.95 -1.35
C GLN A 149 -2.12 -13.26 -0.84
N ILE A 150 -2.25 -12.13 -0.12
CA ILE A 150 -1.10 -11.48 0.54
C ILE A 150 -0.48 -12.42 1.59
N LEU A 151 -1.31 -13.10 2.40
CA LEU A 151 -0.86 -14.04 3.43
C LEU A 151 -0.25 -15.34 2.89
N ARG A 152 -0.43 -15.63 1.60
CA ARG A 152 0.13 -16.83 0.94
C ARG A 152 1.48 -16.57 0.26
N LEU A 153 1.97 -15.34 0.29
CA LEU A 153 3.25 -14.96 -0.31
C LEU A 153 4.43 -15.07 0.67
N ASP A 154 4.17 -15.44 1.93
CA ASP A 154 5.18 -15.92 2.89
C ASP A 154 5.53 -17.40 2.66
#